data_AF-A0A5D0RI79-F1
#
_entry.id   AF-A0A5D0RI79-F1
#
_cell.length_a   1.000
_cell.length_b   1.000
_cell.length_c   1.000
_cell.angle_alpha   90.00
_cell.angle_beta   90.00
_cell.angle_gamma   90.00
#
_symmetry.space_group_name_H-M   'P 1'
#
loop_
_entity.id
_entity.type
_entity.pdbx_description
1 polymer ?
#
loop_
_entity_poly.entity_id
_entity_poly.type
_entity_poly.pdbx_seq_one_letter_code
_entity_poly.pdbx_strand_id
1 'polypeptide(L)'
;MIALRLFLFALLVAALPARAQVWELLPEDDSRAGPVATICPDAEIGDAFCFTLGCADGGPVHYEVAYDTGAPLDPLLVGIDVDGQPVGTLAITPAPDEDIYRYRAEYDARLHRELIARLRGGNRAALIIGADGGIIRRDISLRGSSRAIAAVIDACPEPPRPMPPRTAPAAQVLAQIEDDCAALGGTVEVEPGFERAEDLDGDGRTDMVVDFAAAVCSEMASLHCGSGGCTVGFYLNRETEFQPLFVDVIRGYDSAPGGLLTLDLHGSFCGVFGYEACLQRFDISGGDMVLLDELTGEAAIAVLEGAPLPSLEPPEVLETADQPGLPGGEAWPDRPATGPGTEVVLAGLSGAVLAPLPPLPEMSPGIVPLPTISAPRSDAVPVIALPEADLAPPRPDTAPGGVAFDGVDAPALAPPVAMIVAVLAERSPARASAPPMPDMREPPIYPETGESLDPMLLGGGGVVLTSPDADATGADRLGLDPPVGTDPARLGAAGGKPGARP
;
A
#
# COMPACT_ATOMS: atom_id res chain seq x y z
N MET A 1 -31.55 69.22 -22.81
CA MET A 1 -31.62 67.87 -23.44
C MET A 1 -30.26 67.27 -23.81
N ILE A 2 -29.25 68.05 -24.23
CA ILE A 2 -27.92 67.50 -24.60
C ILE A 2 -27.13 67.01 -23.37
N ALA A 3 -27.18 67.73 -22.24
CA ALA A 3 -26.50 67.33 -21.00
C ALA A 3 -27.05 66.02 -20.38
N LEU A 4 -28.35 65.73 -20.56
CA LEU A 4 -28.97 64.49 -20.06
C LEU A 4 -28.56 63.27 -20.91
N ARG A 5 -28.28 63.45 -22.21
CA ARG A 5 -27.78 62.37 -23.08
C ARG A 5 -26.31 62.02 -22.83
N LEU A 6 -25.49 63.01 -22.47
CA LEU A 6 -24.09 62.76 -22.08
C LEU A 6 -23.99 62.06 -20.72
N PHE A 7 -24.87 62.37 -19.77
CA PHE A 7 -24.91 61.68 -18.48
C PHE A 7 -25.38 60.22 -18.60
N LEU A 8 -26.34 59.93 -19.49
CA LEU A 8 -26.79 58.55 -19.73
C LEU A 8 -25.73 57.69 -20.44
N PHE A 9 -24.89 58.30 -21.30
CA PHE A 9 -23.80 57.58 -21.98
C PHE A 9 -22.61 57.32 -21.06
N ALA A 10 -22.31 58.24 -20.12
CA ALA A 10 -21.28 58.03 -19.10
C ALA A 10 -21.65 56.94 -18.08
N LEU A 11 -22.94 56.77 -17.76
CA LEU A 11 -23.42 55.70 -16.88
C LEU A 11 -23.40 54.30 -17.52
N LEU A 12 -23.36 54.22 -18.87
CA LEU A 12 -23.31 52.95 -19.60
C LEU A 12 -21.88 52.42 -19.82
N VAL A 13 -20.85 53.26 -19.68
CA VAL A 13 -19.43 52.88 -19.90
C VAL A 13 -18.74 52.39 -18.61
N ALA A 14 -19.33 52.62 -17.43
CA ALA A 14 -18.74 52.19 -16.15
C ALA A 14 -19.22 50.81 -15.65
N ALA A 15 -20.17 50.16 -16.35
CA ALA A 15 -20.58 48.79 -16.06
C ALA A 15 -19.64 47.82 -16.76
N LEU A 16 -18.37 47.77 -16.34
CA LEU A 16 -17.50 46.66 -16.70
C LEU A 16 -18.20 45.37 -16.23
N PRO A 17 -18.31 44.34 -17.09
CA PRO A 17 -18.93 43.09 -16.69
C PRO A 17 -18.16 42.58 -15.48
N ALA A 18 -18.85 42.41 -14.35
CA ALA A 18 -18.32 41.64 -13.23
C ALA A 18 -17.83 40.33 -13.83
N ARG A 19 -16.51 40.12 -13.82
CA ARG A 19 -15.92 38.88 -14.34
C ARG A 19 -16.46 37.78 -13.44
N ALA A 20 -17.44 37.05 -13.96
CA ALA A 20 -17.98 35.91 -13.24
C ALA A 20 -16.82 34.97 -12.96
N GLN A 21 -16.68 34.54 -11.71
CA GLN A 21 -15.74 33.50 -11.33
C GLN A 21 -16.09 32.26 -12.16
N VAL A 22 -15.26 31.95 -13.15
CA VAL A 22 -15.46 30.84 -14.09
C VAL A 22 -14.13 30.15 -14.21
N TRP A 23 -14.14 28.82 -14.26
CA TRP A 23 -12.94 28.06 -14.53
C TRP A 23 -12.41 28.40 -15.91
N GLU A 24 -11.17 28.87 -15.94
CA GLU A 24 -10.44 29.20 -17.16
C GLU A 24 -9.52 28.03 -17.52
N LEU A 25 -9.58 27.61 -18.78
CA LEU A 25 -8.59 26.71 -19.35
C LEU A 25 -7.54 27.59 -20.02
N LEU A 26 -6.39 27.72 -19.39
CA LEU A 26 -5.26 28.45 -19.94
C LEU A 26 -4.49 27.49 -20.87
N PRO A 27 -4.32 27.86 -22.15
CA PRO A 27 -3.50 27.08 -23.06
C PRO A 27 -2.03 27.12 -22.62
N GLU A 28 -1.26 26.16 -23.11
CA GLU A 28 0.19 26.18 -23.03
C GLU A 28 0.71 27.52 -23.58
N ASP A 29 1.53 28.22 -22.80
CA ASP A 29 2.29 29.38 -23.27
C ASP A 29 3.78 29.10 -23.12
N ASP A 30 4.64 29.91 -23.75
CA ASP A 30 6.09 29.72 -23.72
C ASP A 30 6.70 29.71 -22.30
N SER A 31 5.93 30.08 -21.27
CA SER A 31 6.32 30.07 -19.86
C SER A 31 5.67 28.96 -19.02
N ARG A 32 4.72 28.20 -19.58
CA ARG A 32 4.01 27.09 -18.91
C ARG A 32 3.85 25.93 -19.88
N ALA A 33 4.69 24.92 -19.72
CA ALA A 33 4.73 23.73 -20.58
C ALA A 33 3.63 22.68 -20.29
N GLY A 34 2.39 23.14 -20.07
CA GLY A 34 1.23 22.27 -19.92
C GLY A 34 -0.10 23.02 -19.79
N PRO A 35 -1.24 22.38 -20.12
CA PRO A 35 -2.56 22.97 -19.95
C PRO A 35 -2.93 23.11 -18.48
N VAL A 36 -3.62 24.19 -18.15
CA VAL A 36 -3.98 24.52 -16.77
C VAL A 36 -5.46 24.89 -16.66
N ALA A 37 -6.17 24.27 -15.73
CA ALA A 37 -7.53 24.61 -15.33
C ALA A 37 -7.47 25.38 -14.01
N THR A 38 -7.84 26.66 -14.02
CA THR A 38 -7.68 27.52 -12.85
C THR A 38 -8.93 28.33 -12.54
N ILE A 39 -9.11 28.66 -11.26
CA ILE A 39 -10.10 29.60 -10.78
C ILE A 39 -9.49 30.48 -9.68
N CYS A 40 -9.63 31.80 -9.84
CA CYS A 40 -9.16 32.78 -8.88
C CYS A 40 -10.36 33.62 -8.38
N PRO A 41 -10.99 33.25 -7.25
CA PRO A 41 -11.98 34.12 -6.61
C PRO A 41 -11.28 35.41 -6.16
N ASP A 42 -11.66 36.53 -6.74
CA ASP A 42 -11.31 37.88 -6.26
C ASP A 42 -9.87 38.33 -6.53
N ALA A 43 -9.45 38.34 -7.80
CA ALA A 43 -8.17 38.92 -8.26
C ALA A 43 -8.06 40.46 -8.12
N GLU A 44 -8.82 41.10 -7.23
CA GLU A 44 -8.66 42.52 -6.92
C GLU A 44 -7.41 42.70 -6.04
N ILE A 45 -6.32 43.19 -6.67
CA ILE A 45 -5.05 43.69 -6.13
C ILE A 45 -4.83 43.45 -4.61
N GLY A 46 -4.17 42.34 -4.26
CA GLY A 46 -3.59 42.13 -2.93
C GLY A 46 -3.74 40.71 -2.37
N ASP A 47 -4.87 40.05 -2.62
CA ASP A 47 -5.22 38.76 -2.00
C ASP A 47 -5.58 37.69 -3.04
N ALA A 48 -4.77 37.54 -4.09
CA ALA A 48 -5.08 36.63 -5.19
C ALA A 48 -4.95 35.16 -4.74
N PHE A 49 -6.04 34.59 -4.25
CA PHE A 49 -6.17 33.15 -4.07
C PHE A 49 -6.51 32.51 -5.43
N CYS A 50 -5.73 31.53 -5.87
CA CYS A 50 -6.04 30.74 -7.05
C CYS A 50 -5.97 29.25 -6.74
N PHE A 51 -6.99 28.51 -7.17
CA PHE A 51 -6.99 27.05 -7.16
C PHE A 51 -6.84 26.53 -8.57
N THR A 52 -5.85 25.65 -8.75
CA THR A 52 -5.37 25.24 -10.06
C THR A 52 -5.22 23.71 -10.12
N LEU A 53 -5.60 23.13 -11.25
CA LEU A 53 -5.27 21.77 -11.64
C LEU A 53 -4.52 21.84 -12.98
N GLY A 54 -3.33 21.28 -13.06
CA GLY A 54 -2.51 21.39 -14.27
C GLY A 54 -1.30 20.46 -14.25
N CYS A 55 -0.46 20.58 -15.27
CA CYS A 55 0.87 19.99 -15.31
C CYS A 55 1.89 21.06 -15.71
N ALA A 56 3.13 20.91 -15.26
CA ALA A 56 4.26 21.73 -15.65
C ALA A 56 5.28 20.87 -16.39
N ASP A 57 5.91 21.39 -17.44
CA ASP A 57 6.99 20.74 -18.20
C ASP A 57 6.64 19.35 -18.73
N GLY A 58 5.38 19.15 -19.16
CA GLY A 58 4.86 17.84 -19.55
C GLY A 58 4.89 16.80 -18.42
N GLY A 59 5.06 17.24 -17.18
CA GLY A 59 5.02 16.42 -15.98
C GLY A 59 3.59 16.01 -15.62
N PRO A 60 3.42 15.34 -14.48
CA PRO A 60 2.12 14.82 -14.12
C PRO A 60 1.14 15.90 -13.67
N VAL A 61 -0.15 15.55 -13.75
CA VAL A 61 -1.21 16.37 -13.14
C VAL A 61 -0.88 16.59 -11.67
N HIS A 62 -1.09 17.82 -11.20
CA HIS A 62 -1.02 18.19 -9.79
C HIS A 62 -2.06 19.27 -9.49
N TYR A 63 -2.40 19.39 -8.20
CA TYR A 63 -3.13 20.54 -7.69
C TYR A 63 -2.13 21.62 -7.30
N GLU A 64 -2.45 22.88 -7.57
CA GLU A 64 -1.70 24.04 -7.11
C GLU A 64 -2.66 25.02 -6.43
N VAL A 65 -2.22 25.56 -5.29
CA VAL A 65 -2.87 26.68 -4.60
C VAL A 65 -1.87 27.82 -4.54
N ALA A 66 -2.24 28.96 -5.14
CA ALA A 66 -1.51 30.21 -4.93
C ALA A 66 -2.21 31.00 -3.84
N TYR A 67 -1.49 31.35 -2.77
CA TYR A 67 -2.03 32.04 -1.62
C TYR A 67 -0.99 32.94 -0.95
N ASP A 68 -1.27 34.25 -0.88
CA ASP A 68 -0.42 35.24 -0.23
C ASP A 68 -0.81 35.40 1.25
N THR A 69 -0.11 34.69 2.14
CA THR A 69 -0.30 34.77 3.61
C THR A 69 0.79 35.53 4.33
N GLY A 70 1.85 35.92 3.63
CA GLY A 70 3.07 36.48 4.24
C GLY A 70 3.88 35.50 5.13
N ALA A 71 3.41 34.28 5.38
CA ALA A 71 4.13 33.25 6.12
C ALA A 71 3.90 31.85 5.50
N PRO A 72 4.97 31.03 5.31
CA PRO A 72 4.84 29.68 4.80
C PRO A 72 4.16 28.76 5.82
N LEU A 73 3.23 27.92 5.35
CA LEU A 73 2.58 26.85 6.14
C LEU A 73 3.06 25.49 5.62
N ASP A 74 3.45 24.56 6.50
CA ASP A 74 3.94 23.24 6.07
C ASP A 74 3.56 22.10 7.03
N PRO A 75 2.71 21.12 6.60
CA PRO A 75 1.91 21.09 5.37
C PRO A 75 0.62 21.92 5.48
N LEU A 76 0.14 22.45 4.34
CA LEU A 76 -1.14 23.15 4.24
C LEU A 76 -2.28 22.15 3.97
N LEU A 77 -3.23 22.02 4.90
CA LEU A 77 -4.42 21.19 4.70
C LEU A 77 -5.56 22.01 4.07
N VAL A 78 -6.00 21.58 2.89
CA VAL A 78 -7.12 22.20 2.16
C VAL A 78 -8.27 21.21 2.06
N GLY A 79 -9.27 21.39 2.92
CA GLY A 79 -10.54 20.68 2.83
C GLY A 79 -11.37 21.20 1.66
N ILE A 80 -12.06 20.32 0.95
CA ILE A 80 -12.89 20.67 -0.21
C ILE A 80 -14.32 20.21 0.05
N ASP A 81 -15.25 21.16 0.02
CA ASP A 81 -16.69 20.90 -0.02
C ASP A 81 -17.22 21.17 -1.43
N VAL A 82 -18.06 20.29 -1.97
CA VAL A 82 -18.81 20.54 -3.21
C VAL A 82 -20.30 20.50 -2.90
N ASP A 83 -21.01 21.57 -3.26
CA ASP A 83 -22.45 21.73 -3.03
C ASP A 83 -22.87 21.51 -1.56
N GLY A 84 -21.96 21.80 -0.62
CA GLY A 84 -22.17 21.63 0.82
C GLY A 84 -21.95 20.21 1.34
N GLN A 85 -21.27 19.35 0.58
CA GLN A 85 -20.82 18.03 1.01
C GLN A 85 -19.29 17.98 1.01
N PRO A 86 -18.63 17.52 2.08
CA PRO A 86 -17.18 17.33 2.08
C PRO A 86 -16.82 16.20 1.11
N VAL A 87 -15.87 16.45 0.22
CA VAL A 87 -15.46 15.50 -0.84
C VAL A 87 -14.02 15.01 -0.70
N GLY A 88 -13.19 15.70 0.08
CA GLY A 88 -11.82 15.29 0.36
C GLY A 88 -10.99 16.41 0.99
N THR A 89 -9.77 16.07 1.37
CA THR A 89 -8.76 17.02 1.87
C THR A 89 -7.48 16.80 1.07
N LEU A 90 -6.88 17.90 0.60
CA LEU A 90 -5.56 17.89 -0.02
C LEU A 90 -4.51 18.30 1.02
N ALA A 91 -3.45 17.50 1.15
CA ALA A 91 -2.23 17.90 1.84
C ALA A 91 -1.31 18.55 0.81
N ILE A 92 -1.11 19.85 0.92
CA ILE A 92 -0.39 20.66 -0.05
C ILE A 92 0.92 21.15 0.60
N THR A 93 2.06 20.94 -0.06
CA THR A 93 3.38 21.36 0.43
C THR A 93 3.87 22.59 -0.34
N PRO A 94 4.77 23.40 0.23
CA PRO A 94 5.40 24.50 -0.51
C PRO A 94 6.04 24.00 -1.80
N ALA A 95 5.74 24.67 -2.91
CA ALA A 95 6.35 24.35 -4.19
C ALA A 95 7.84 24.79 -4.15
N PRO A 96 8.77 24.01 -4.74
CA PRO A 96 10.21 24.27 -4.62
C PRO A 96 10.71 25.46 -5.44
N ASP A 97 9.88 26.03 -6.31
CA ASP A 97 10.15 27.25 -7.06
C ASP A 97 10.09 28.49 -6.14
N GLU A 98 10.99 29.47 -6.36
CA GLU A 98 11.27 30.62 -5.47
C GLU A 98 10.07 31.55 -5.16
N ASP A 99 8.87 31.25 -5.67
CA ASP A 99 7.63 31.94 -5.32
C ASP A 99 7.07 31.37 -4.00
N ILE A 100 7.39 32.02 -2.87
CA ILE A 100 6.96 31.69 -1.49
C ILE A 100 5.44 31.59 -1.24
N TYR A 101 4.63 31.71 -2.30
CA TYR A 101 3.17 31.76 -2.28
C TYR A 101 2.50 30.63 -3.05
N ARG A 102 3.26 29.66 -3.55
CA ARG A 102 2.73 28.49 -4.28
C ARG A 102 2.86 27.22 -3.46
N TYR A 103 1.78 26.47 -3.42
CA TYR A 103 1.70 25.18 -2.75
C TYR A 103 1.22 24.14 -3.77
N ARG A 104 1.86 22.97 -3.81
CA ARG A 104 1.50 21.87 -4.70
C ARG A 104 1.11 20.60 -3.95
N ALA A 105 0.16 19.85 -4.52
CA ALA A 105 -0.21 18.51 -4.08
C ALA A 105 -0.29 17.59 -5.28
N GLU A 106 0.19 16.36 -5.13
CA GLU A 106 0.17 15.37 -6.20
C GLU A 106 -1.25 14.92 -6.53
N TYR A 107 -1.53 14.65 -7.80
CA TYR A 107 -2.79 14.07 -8.23
C TYR A 107 -2.71 12.54 -8.28
N ASP A 108 -3.40 11.84 -7.38
CA ASP A 108 -3.65 10.40 -7.53
C ASP A 108 -5.04 10.12 -8.16
N ALA A 109 -5.08 9.43 -9.30
CA ALA A 109 -6.32 9.17 -10.03
C ALA A 109 -7.30 8.22 -9.31
N ARG A 110 -6.81 7.32 -8.43
CA ARG A 110 -7.66 6.43 -7.61
C ARG A 110 -8.24 7.20 -6.43
N LEU A 111 -7.39 7.88 -5.68
CA LEU A 111 -7.80 8.59 -4.46
C LEU A 111 -8.67 9.80 -4.79
N HIS A 112 -8.39 10.50 -5.88
CA HIS A 112 -9.10 11.71 -6.26
C HIS A 112 -10.24 11.51 -7.27
N ARG A 113 -10.61 10.25 -7.59
CA ARG A 113 -11.69 9.97 -8.54
C ARG A 113 -13.00 10.68 -8.16
N GLU A 114 -13.42 10.55 -6.90
CA GLU A 114 -14.66 11.17 -6.42
C GLU A 114 -14.54 12.69 -6.37
N LEU A 115 -13.40 13.22 -5.90
CA LEU A 115 -13.13 14.66 -5.88
C LEU A 115 -13.25 15.28 -7.28
N ILE A 116 -12.59 14.70 -8.28
CA ILE A 116 -12.66 15.17 -9.67
C ILE A 116 -14.08 15.05 -10.21
N ALA A 117 -14.77 13.93 -9.98
CA ALA A 117 -16.15 13.75 -10.42
C ALA A 117 -17.06 14.84 -9.86
N ARG A 118 -16.90 15.18 -8.58
CA ARG A 118 -17.66 16.23 -7.89
C ARG A 118 -17.31 17.62 -8.39
N LEU A 119 -16.02 17.94 -8.54
CA LEU A 119 -15.60 19.24 -9.08
C LEU A 119 -16.12 19.46 -10.51
N ARG A 120 -16.19 18.41 -11.34
CA ARG A 120 -16.74 18.47 -12.70
C ARG A 120 -18.28 18.55 -12.72
N GLY A 121 -18.96 17.88 -11.80
CA GLY A 121 -20.43 17.77 -11.78
C GLY A 121 -21.17 18.77 -10.89
N GLY A 122 -20.47 19.44 -9.97
CA GLY A 122 -21.05 20.33 -8.98
C GLY A 122 -21.32 21.75 -9.48
N ASN A 123 -21.96 22.57 -8.63
CA ASN A 123 -22.30 23.97 -8.96
C ASN A 123 -21.41 24.98 -8.24
N ARG A 124 -21.10 24.71 -6.98
CA ARG A 124 -20.22 25.52 -6.13
C ARG A 124 -19.30 24.62 -5.32
N ALA A 125 -18.10 25.10 -5.04
CA ALA A 125 -17.23 24.47 -4.07
C ALA A 125 -16.78 25.48 -3.02
N ALA A 126 -16.34 24.98 -1.88
CA ALA A 126 -15.64 25.78 -0.89
C ALA A 126 -14.33 25.10 -0.50
N LEU A 127 -13.28 25.90 -0.50
CA LEU A 127 -11.94 25.50 -0.07
C LEU A 127 -11.77 25.97 1.38
N ILE A 128 -11.53 25.03 2.26
CA ILE A 128 -11.41 25.21 3.71
C ILE A 128 -9.94 25.04 4.07
N ILE A 129 -9.25 26.13 4.26
CA ILE A 129 -7.81 26.17 4.48
C ILE A 129 -7.56 26.29 5.98
N GLY A 130 -6.89 25.31 6.57
CA GLY A 130 -6.42 25.40 7.95
C GLY A 130 -5.10 26.17 7.99
N ALA A 131 -5.08 27.33 8.65
CA ALA A 131 -3.88 28.13 8.84
C ALA A 131 -3.66 28.45 10.33
N ASP A 132 -2.43 28.78 10.70
CA ASP A 132 -2.06 29.23 12.05
C ASP A 132 -2.78 30.55 12.37
N GLY A 133 -3.95 30.45 13.00
CA GLY A 133 -4.82 31.59 13.30
C GLY A 133 -6.28 31.40 12.94
N GLY A 134 -6.65 30.30 12.26
CA GLY A 134 -8.06 29.95 12.04
C GLY A 134 -8.32 29.18 10.76
N ILE A 135 -9.61 29.03 10.45
CA ILE A 135 -10.10 28.39 9.24
C ILE A 135 -10.50 29.47 8.25
N ILE A 136 -9.89 29.45 7.08
CA ILE A 136 -10.21 30.37 5.98
C ILE A 136 -11.07 29.60 4.99
N ARG A 137 -12.30 30.08 4.76
CA ARG A 137 -13.22 29.51 3.78
C ARG A 137 -13.25 30.39 2.53
N ARG A 138 -12.95 29.81 1.37
CA ARG A 138 -13.05 30.45 0.06
C ARG A 138 -14.10 29.74 -0.77
N ASP A 139 -15.22 30.40 -1.03
CA ASP A 139 -16.24 29.88 -1.94
C ASP A 139 -15.82 30.15 -3.40
N ILE A 140 -15.91 29.14 -4.25
CA ILE A 140 -15.59 29.21 -5.68
C ILE A 140 -16.75 28.70 -6.53
N SER A 141 -16.93 29.30 -7.70
CA SER A 141 -17.87 28.75 -8.70
C SER A 141 -17.29 27.50 -9.37
N LEU A 142 -18.12 26.51 -9.66
CA LEU A 142 -17.74 25.38 -10.53
C LEU A 142 -18.21 25.57 -11.97
N ARG A 143 -18.66 26.78 -12.34
CA ARG A 143 -19.03 27.06 -13.74
C ARG A 143 -17.81 26.89 -14.64
N GLY A 144 -17.94 26.03 -15.65
CA GLY A 144 -16.87 25.75 -16.61
C GLY A 144 -15.87 24.67 -16.17
N SER A 145 -15.92 24.21 -14.91
CA SER A 145 -14.97 23.25 -14.35
C SER A 145 -14.93 21.94 -15.14
N SER A 146 -16.10 21.40 -15.51
CA SER A 146 -16.18 20.13 -16.24
C SER A 146 -15.33 20.10 -17.50
N ARG A 147 -15.34 21.19 -18.28
CA ARG A 147 -14.60 21.28 -19.54
C ARG A 147 -13.12 21.53 -19.29
N ALA A 148 -12.80 22.44 -18.37
CA ALA A 148 -11.41 22.78 -18.06
C ALA A 148 -10.66 21.60 -17.43
N ILE A 149 -11.23 20.97 -16.41
CA ILE A 149 -10.63 19.82 -15.72
C ILE A 149 -10.48 18.62 -16.67
N ALA A 150 -11.49 18.35 -17.52
CA ALA A 150 -11.38 17.26 -18.50
C ALA A 150 -10.22 17.49 -19.47
N ALA A 151 -10.07 18.72 -19.99
CA ALA A 151 -8.99 19.05 -20.91
C ALA A 151 -7.60 18.87 -20.28
N VAL A 152 -7.45 19.18 -18.98
CA VAL A 152 -6.19 18.96 -18.25
C VAL A 152 -5.91 17.47 -18.07
N ILE A 153 -6.90 16.71 -17.58
CA ILE A 153 -6.74 15.26 -17.36
C ILE A 153 -6.44 14.51 -18.66
N ASP A 154 -7.04 14.93 -19.78
CA ASP A 154 -6.83 14.28 -21.08
C ASP A 154 -5.46 14.62 -21.70
N ALA A 155 -4.87 15.77 -21.35
CA ALA A 155 -3.65 16.28 -22.00
C ALA A 155 -2.38 16.12 -21.15
N CYS A 156 -2.50 16.15 -19.84
CA CYS A 156 -1.38 15.95 -18.93
C CYS A 156 -1.15 14.44 -18.72
N PRO A 157 0.11 13.99 -18.68
CA PRO A 157 0.42 12.63 -18.25
C PRO A 157 -0.18 12.36 -16.87
N GLU A 158 -0.73 11.17 -16.68
CA GLU A 158 -0.97 10.69 -15.33
C GLU A 158 0.39 10.59 -14.62
N PRO A 159 0.49 10.98 -13.34
CA PRO A 159 1.68 10.65 -12.58
C PRO A 159 2.02 9.18 -12.76
N PRO A 160 3.31 8.86 -12.95
CA PRO A 160 3.73 7.48 -12.75
C PRO A 160 3.15 7.13 -11.39
N ARG A 161 2.24 6.15 -11.36
CA ARG A 161 1.56 5.76 -10.12
C ARG A 161 2.65 5.75 -9.06
N PRO A 162 2.53 6.54 -7.98
CA PRO A 162 3.53 6.52 -6.94
C PRO A 162 3.65 5.06 -6.60
N MET A 163 4.76 4.46 -7.02
CA MET A 163 5.05 3.09 -6.67
C MET A 163 5.15 3.25 -5.17
N PRO A 164 4.24 2.65 -4.38
CA PRO A 164 4.37 2.76 -2.93
C PRO A 164 5.85 2.49 -2.66
N PRO A 165 6.55 3.33 -1.85
CA PRO A 165 7.93 3.03 -1.51
C PRO A 165 7.94 1.55 -1.25
N ARG A 166 8.74 0.76 -1.99
CA ARG A 166 8.64 -0.71 -2.00
C ARG A 166 8.82 -1.15 -0.55
N THR A 167 7.74 -1.12 0.23
CA THR A 167 7.74 -1.47 1.61
C THR A 167 7.70 -2.95 1.44
N ALA A 168 8.91 -3.51 1.49
CA ALA A 168 9.14 -4.93 1.63
C ALA A 168 7.99 -5.44 2.51
N PRO A 169 7.15 -6.37 2.02
CA PRO A 169 6.06 -6.93 2.81
C PRO A 169 6.43 -7.18 4.27
N ALA A 170 7.68 -7.57 4.54
CA ALA A 170 8.30 -7.62 5.86
C ALA A 170 8.09 -6.37 6.73
N ALA A 171 8.33 -5.16 6.22
CA ALA A 171 8.13 -3.92 6.97
C ALA A 171 6.65 -3.64 7.31
N GLN A 172 5.73 -3.96 6.39
CA GLN A 172 4.29 -3.81 6.63
C GLN A 172 3.81 -4.81 7.67
N VAL A 173 4.27 -6.06 7.55
CA VAL A 173 3.99 -7.13 8.51
C VAL A 173 4.59 -6.78 9.87
N LEU A 174 5.83 -6.31 9.94
CA LEU A 174 6.48 -5.94 11.20
C LEU A 174 5.70 -4.85 11.93
N ALA A 175 5.29 -3.79 11.21
CA ALA A 175 4.46 -2.73 11.80
C ALA A 175 3.14 -3.28 12.35
N GLN A 176 2.50 -4.22 11.65
CA GLN A 176 1.29 -4.89 12.14
C GLN A 176 1.55 -5.70 13.42
N ILE A 177 2.65 -6.46 13.48
CA ILE A 177 3.02 -7.26 14.66
C ILE A 177 3.37 -6.34 15.84
N GLU A 178 4.05 -5.22 15.58
CA GLU A 178 4.34 -4.18 16.58
C GLU A 178 3.05 -3.60 17.17
N ASP A 179 2.08 -3.26 16.33
CA ASP A 179 0.76 -2.76 16.76
C ASP A 179 0.00 -3.81 17.59
N ASP A 180 -0.02 -5.07 17.14
CA ASP A 180 -0.69 -6.18 17.85
C ASP A 180 -0.04 -6.47 19.20
N CYS A 181 1.30 -6.46 19.27
CA CYS A 181 2.04 -6.67 20.52
C CYS A 181 1.88 -5.47 21.48
N ALA A 182 1.90 -4.25 20.96
CA ALA A 182 1.69 -3.04 21.76
C ALA A 182 0.28 -3.00 22.37
N ALA A 183 -0.73 -3.53 21.68
CA ALA A 183 -2.09 -3.68 22.22
C ALA A 183 -2.16 -4.61 23.45
N LEU A 184 -1.17 -5.51 23.61
CA LEU A 184 -0.99 -6.36 24.80
C LEU A 184 -0.09 -5.72 25.87
N GLY A 185 0.46 -4.54 25.62
CA GLY A 185 1.43 -3.86 26.48
C GLY A 185 2.88 -4.34 26.29
N GLY A 186 3.16 -5.05 25.18
CA GLY A 186 4.47 -5.60 24.87
C GLY A 186 5.30 -4.81 23.88
N THR A 187 6.48 -5.35 23.59
CA THR A 187 7.40 -4.90 22.53
C THR A 187 7.84 -6.09 21.68
N VAL A 188 8.19 -5.85 20.42
CA VAL A 188 8.63 -6.89 19.48
C VAL A 188 10.16 -6.97 19.43
N GLU A 189 10.70 -8.19 19.44
CA GLU A 189 12.08 -8.52 19.07
C GLU A 189 12.08 -9.26 17.73
N VAL A 190 12.86 -8.77 16.76
CA VAL A 190 12.97 -9.39 15.43
C VAL A 190 14.18 -10.31 15.37
N GLU A 191 13.93 -11.59 15.20
CA GLU A 191 14.91 -12.66 15.07
C GLU A 191 15.38 -12.84 13.60
N PRO A 192 16.56 -13.44 13.38
CA PRO A 192 17.00 -13.82 12.05
C PRO A 192 15.98 -14.74 11.34
N GLY A 193 15.69 -14.45 10.08
CA GLY A 193 14.75 -15.24 9.27
C GLY A 193 13.35 -14.64 9.14
N PHE A 194 13.06 -13.54 9.85
CA PHE A 194 11.80 -12.78 9.70
C PHE A 194 11.53 -12.40 8.24
N GLU A 195 12.54 -11.97 7.51
CA GLU A 195 12.49 -11.70 6.08
C GLU A 195 13.52 -12.58 5.36
N ARG A 196 13.10 -13.22 4.28
CA ARG A 196 13.99 -13.93 3.35
C ARG A 196 13.69 -13.55 1.91
N ALA A 197 14.77 -13.41 1.15
CA ALA A 197 14.80 -13.07 -0.26
C ALA A 197 15.10 -14.33 -1.08
N GLU A 198 14.14 -14.81 -1.85
CA GLU A 198 14.20 -16.06 -2.61
C GLU A 198 13.53 -15.87 -3.98
N ASP A 199 13.92 -16.58 -5.03
CA ASP A 199 13.18 -16.63 -6.30
C ASP A 199 12.22 -17.81 -6.23
N LEU A 200 10.96 -17.55 -5.86
CA LEU A 200 9.97 -18.57 -5.54
C LEU A 200 9.34 -19.13 -6.81
N ASP A 201 9.02 -18.28 -7.79
CA ASP A 201 8.35 -18.67 -9.03
C ASP A 201 9.29 -18.98 -10.20
N GLY A 202 10.59 -18.71 -10.05
CA GLY A 202 11.61 -19.00 -11.06
C GLY A 202 11.67 -17.99 -12.20
N ASP A 203 11.07 -16.80 -12.05
CA ASP A 203 11.11 -15.73 -13.05
C ASP A 203 12.42 -14.93 -13.05
N GLY A 204 13.34 -15.25 -12.12
CA GLY A 204 14.63 -14.60 -11.96
C GLY A 204 14.58 -13.31 -11.14
N ARG A 205 13.44 -12.97 -10.54
CA ARG A 205 13.28 -11.86 -9.61
C ARG A 205 13.33 -12.37 -8.18
N THR A 206 13.69 -11.47 -7.28
CA THR A 206 13.71 -11.76 -5.85
C THR A 206 12.33 -11.52 -5.27
N ASP A 207 11.67 -12.61 -4.90
CA ASP A 207 10.46 -12.67 -4.11
C ASP A 207 10.79 -12.60 -2.61
N MET A 208 9.75 -12.62 -1.79
CA MET A 208 9.89 -12.48 -0.34
C MET A 208 9.09 -13.51 0.42
N VAL A 209 9.73 -14.07 1.44
CA VAL A 209 9.08 -14.88 2.48
C VAL A 209 9.18 -14.12 3.79
N VAL A 210 8.04 -13.97 4.47
CA VAL A 210 7.94 -13.33 5.79
C VAL A 210 7.49 -14.35 6.82
N ASP A 211 8.35 -14.67 7.79
CA ASP A 211 8.06 -15.59 8.88
C ASP A 211 7.63 -14.82 10.13
N PHE A 212 6.34 -14.88 10.47
CA PHE A 212 5.79 -14.12 11.58
C PHE A 212 6.29 -14.64 12.93
N ALA A 213 6.76 -15.90 13.00
CA ALA A 213 7.31 -16.47 14.23
C ALA A 213 8.62 -15.81 14.66
N ALA A 214 9.37 -15.24 13.71
CA ALA A 214 10.61 -14.55 13.95
C ALA A 214 10.41 -13.08 14.39
N ALA A 215 9.18 -12.63 14.61
CA ALA A 215 8.88 -11.36 15.29
C ALA A 215 8.22 -11.64 16.64
N VAL A 216 9.05 -11.76 17.68
CA VAL A 216 8.66 -12.27 19.00
C VAL A 216 8.10 -11.14 19.86
N CYS A 217 6.83 -11.24 20.22
CA CYS A 217 6.20 -10.32 21.17
C CYS A 217 6.55 -10.69 22.62
N SER A 218 6.98 -9.72 23.43
CA SER A 218 7.38 -9.92 24.83
C SER A 218 6.27 -10.50 25.73
N GLU A 219 5.01 -10.15 25.45
CA GLU A 219 3.85 -10.59 26.24
C GLU A 219 3.24 -11.90 25.73
N MET A 220 3.49 -12.24 24.46
CA MET A 220 2.94 -13.42 23.81
C MET A 220 3.85 -13.91 22.69
N ALA A 221 4.87 -14.70 23.02
CA ALA A 221 5.84 -15.20 22.02
C ALA A 221 5.19 -15.98 20.87
N SER A 222 4.01 -16.58 21.09
CA SER A 222 3.25 -17.31 20.07
C SER A 222 2.11 -16.49 19.45
N LEU A 223 2.21 -15.15 19.41
CA LEU A 223 1.14 -14.26 18.95
C LEU A 223 0.58 -14.66 17.57
N HIS A 224 1.46 -15.10 16.66
CA HIS A 224 1.11 -15.52 15.30
C HIS A 224 1.27 -17.02 15.05
N CYS A 225 1.28 -17.81 16.12
CA CYS A 225 1.45 -19.27 16.07
C CYS A 225 0.32 -20.00 16.82
N GLY A 226 -0.03 -21.19 16.34
CA GLY A 226 -1.03 -22.08 16.95
C GLY A 226 -0.68 -23.56 16.74
N SER A 227 -1.65 -24.46 16.95
CA SER A 227 -1.44 -25.91 16.75
C SER A 227 -1.21 -26.32 15.28
N GLY A 228 -1.53 -25.42 14.35
CA GLY A 228 -1.27 -25.58 12.92
C GLY A 228 0.12 -25.10 12.48
N GLY A 229 0.95 -24.60 13.39
CA GLY A 229 2.22 -23.97 13.08
C GLY A 229 2.16 -22.46 13.22
N CYS A 230 2.89 -21.73 12.40
CA CYS A 230 3.01 -20.27 12.46
C CYS A 230 2.60 -19.63 11.13
N THR A 231 2.18 -18.37 11.19
CA THR A 231 1.83 -17.62 9.98
C THR A 231 3.07 -17.35 9.14
N VAL A 232 3.02 -17.69 7.86
CA VAL A 232 4.08 -17.37 6.89
C VAL A 232 3.45 -16.72 5.67
N GLY A 233 4.03 -15.62 5.21
CA GLY A 233 3.61 -14.91 4.00
C GLY A 233 4.60 -15.09 2.86
N PHE A 234 4.11 -15.51 1.69
CA PHE A 234 4.84 -15.57 0.43
C PHE A 234 4.37 -14.44 -0.49
N TYR A 235 5.31 -13.65 -1.00
CA TYR A 235 5.03 -12.48 -1.82
C TYR A 235 5.88 -12.48 -3.08
N LEU A 236 5.23 -12.49 -4.25
CA LEU A 236 5.90 -12.51 -5.55
C LEU A 236 6.21 -11.09 -6.02
N ASN A 237 7.41 -10.86 -6.55
CA ASN A 237 7.86 -9.56 -7.01
C ASN A 237 7.41 -9.30 -8.45
N ARG A 238 6.33 -8.54 -8.60
CA ARG A 238 5.72 -8.16 -9.87
C ARG A 238 6.21 -6.80 -10.32
N GLU A 239 7.51 -6.70 -10.64
CA GLU A 239 8.26 -5.53 -11.13
C GLU A 239 8.14 -4.25 -10.28
N THR A 240 6.92 -3.77 -10.19
CA THR A 240 6.46 -2.57 -9.51
C THR A 240 5.95 -2.82 -8.10
N GLU A 241 5.51 -4.04 -7.76
CA GLU A 241 4.95 -4.33 -6.43
C GLU A 241 5.17 -5.78 -5.99
N PHE A 242 5.06 -6.03 -4.70
CA PHE A 242 4.95 -7.38 -4.16
C PHE A 242 3.48 -7.81 -4.14
N GLN A 243 3.15 -8.89 -4.82
CA GLN A 243 1.82 -9.49 -4.82
C GLN A 243 1.79 -10.62 -3.78
N PRO A 244 0.88 -10.60 -2.79
CA PRO A 244 0.73 -11.74 -1.88
C PRO A 244 0.25 -12.97 -2.66
N LEU A 245 1.01 -14.06 -2.59
CA LEU A 245 0.65 -15.36 -3.14
C LEU A 245 -0.11 -16.20 -2.12
N PHE A 246 0.39 -16.24 -0.88
CA PHE A 246 -0.18 -17.03 0.21
C PHE A 246 0.20 -16.39 1.56
N VAL A 247 -0.74 -16.24 2.47
CA VAL A 247 -0.51 -15.80 3.85
C VAL A 247 -1.43 -16.58 4.76
N ASP A 248 -0.90 -17.61 5.43
CA ASP A 248 -1.68 -18.44 6.36
C ASP A 248 -0.75 -19.20 7.33
N VAL A 249 -1.36 -19.95 8.25
CA VAL A 249 -0.68 -20.78 9.24
C VAL A 249 -0.20 -22.09 8.60
N ILE A 250 1.11 -22.30 8.62
CA ILE A 250 1.78 -23.51 8.13
C ILE A 250 2.74 -24.05 9.17
N ARG A 251 3.02 -25.35 9.12
CA ARG A 251 4.01 -26.02 9.98
C ARG A 251 5.42 -25.93 9.43
N GLY A 252 5.53 -25.84 8.12
CA GLY A 252 6.79 -25.76 7.40
C GLY A 252 6.55 -25.67 5.90
N TYR A 253 7.60 -25.40 5.16
CA TYR A 253 7.56 -25.40 3.71
C TYR A 253 8.92 -25.76 3.12
N ASP A 254 8.90 -26.12 1.85
CA ASP A 254 10.08 -26.27 1.00
C ASP A 254 9.82 -25.61 -0.35
N SER A 255 10.79 -24.84 -0.85
CA SER A 255 10.75 -24.21 -2.17
C SER A 255 11.84 -24.80 -3.05
N ALA A 256 11.50 -25.15 -4.29
CA ALA A 256 12.44 -25.70 -5.26
C ALA A 256 12.42 -24.89 -6.57
N PRO A 257 13.54 -24.89 -7.32
CA PRO A 257 13.65 -24.11 -8.55
C PRO A 257 12.53 -24.41 -9.55
N GLY A 258 12.09 -23.36 -10.26
CA GLY A 258 11.06 -23.46 -11.29
C GLY A 258 9.63 -23.40 -10.77
N GLY A 259 9.41 -22.77 -9.61
CA GLY A 259 8.07 -22.50 -9.11
C GLY A 259 7.44 -23.65 -8.32
N LEU A 260 8.21 -24.53 -7.70
CA LEU A 260 7.64 -25.63 -6.93
C LEU A 260 7.62 -25.31 -5.44
N LEU A 261 6.43 -25.18 -4.87
CA LEU A 261 6.23 -24.87 -3.45
C LEU A 261 5.52 -26.04 -2.75
N THR A 262 6.15 -26.59 -1.72
CA THR A 262 5.57 -27.64 -0.88
C THR A 262 5.23 -27.06 0.50
N LEU A 263 3.98 -27.20 0.95
CA LEU A 263 3.52 -26.72 2.25
C LEU A 263 3.16 -27.90 3.17
N ASP A 264 3.68 -27.89 4.39
CA ASP A 264 3.21 -28.72 5.51
C ASP A 264 2.11 -27.94 6.26
N LEU A 265 0.88 -28.41 6.13
CA LEU A 265 -0.32 -27.72 6.55
C LEU A 265 -0.99 -28.44 7.73
N HIS A 266 -1.90 -27.74 8.39
CA HIS A 266 -2.80 -28.37 9.35
C HIS A 266 -3.71 -29.40 8.64
N GLY A 267 -4.00 -30.55 9.28
CA GLY A 267 -4.72 -31.65 8.62
C GLY A 267 -6.08 -31.29 8.02
N SER A 268 -6.73 -30.23 8.52
CA SER A 268 -7.99 -29.72 7.97
C SER A 268 -7.89 -29.25 6.51
N PHE A 269 -6.71 -28.87 6.01
CA PHE A 269 -6.50 -28.49 4.61
C PHE A 269 -6.68 -29.67 3.65
N CYS A 270 -6.36 -30.89 4.10
CA CYS A 270 -6.54 -32.13 3.34
C CYS A 270 -7.81 -32.90 3.75
N GLY A 271 -8.71 -32.29 4.53
CA GLY A 271 -9.93 -32.96 5.02
C GLY A 271 -9.69 -34.06 6.06
N VAL A 272 -8.54 -34.07 6.72
CA VAL A 272 -8.16 -35.05 7.76
C VAL A 272 -8.11 -34.39 9.15
N PHE A 273 -7.82 -35.15 10.22
CA PHE A 273 -7.78 -34.58 11.57
C PHE A 273 -6.62 -33.60 11.72
N GLY A 274 -6.81 -32.55 12.53
CA GLY A 274 -5.87 -31.45 12.61
C GLY A 274 -4.42 -31.84 12.94
N TYR A 275 -4.22 -32.90 13.74
CA TYR A 275 -2.89 -33.41 14.10
C TYR A 275 -2.25 -34.31 13.03
N GLU A 276 -3.01 -34.75 12.02
CA GLU A 276 -2.47 -35.58 10.95
C GLU A 276 -1.64 -34.72 10.00
N ALA A 277 -0.64 -35.36 9.37
CA ALA A 277 0.22 -34.72 8.39
C ALA A 277 -0.59 -34.47 7.10
N CYS A 278 -0.46 -33.25 6.57
CA CYS A 278 -1.10 -32.80 5.34
C CYS A 278 -0.06 -32.00 4.55
N LEU A 279 0.36 -32.55 3.42
CA LEU A 279 1.37 -31.94 2.57
C LEU A 279 0.73 -31.62 1.22
N GLN A 280 0.75 -30.35 0.83
CA GLN A 280 0.27 -29.94 -0.49
C GLN A 280 1.44 -29.38 -1.31
N ARG A 281 1.49 -29.73 -2.60
CA ARG A 281 2.50 -29.23 -3.53
C ARG A 281 1.87 -28.41 -4.62
N PHE A 282 2.46 -27.26 -4.91
CA PHE A 282 1.94 -26.30 -5.86
C PHE A 282 2.99 -25.96 -6.93
N ASP A 283 2.52 -25.79 -8.16
CA ASP A 283 3.22 -25.01 -9.19
C ASP A 283 2.78 -23.56 -9.05
N ILE A 284 3.75 -22.67 -8.85
CA ILE A 284 3.58 -21.23 -8.70
C ILE A 284 4.29 -20.44 -9.81
N SER A 285 4.86 -21.11 -10.81
CA SER A 285 5.59 -20.48 -11.92
C SER A 285 4.73 -19.53 -12.76
N GLY A 286 3.41 -19.73 -12.76
CA GLY A 286 2.43 -18.83 -13.39
C GLY A 286 2.02 -17.64 -12.54
N GLY A 287 2.53 -17.53 -11.31
CA GLY A 287 2.15 -16.52 -10.34
C GLY A 287 0.87 -16.81 -9.54
N ASP A 288 0.24 -17.95 -9.78
CA ASP A 288 -0.92 -18.47 -9.05
C ASP A 288 -0.57 -19.83 -8.42
N MET A 289 -1.23 -20.22 -7.33
CA MET A 289 -1.04 -21.55 -6.73
C MET A 289 -1.85 -22.62 -7.47
N VAL A 290 -1.17 -23.45 -8.27
CA VAL A 290 -1.78 -24.60 -8.94
C VAL A 290 -1.43 -25.87 -8.19
N LEU A 291 -2.40 -26.47 -7.49
CA LEU A 291 -2.19 -27.72 -6.75
C LEU A 291 -1.79 -28.86 -7.70
N LEU A 292 -0.63 -29.45 -7.46
CA LEU A 292 -0.09 -30.60 -8.17
C LEU A 292 -0.43 -31.91 -7.46
N ASP A 293 -0.11 -31.97 -6.17
CA ASP A 293 -0.24 -33.17 -5.33
C ASP A 293 -0.75 -32.82 -3.93
N GLU A 294 -1.48 -33.76 -3.34
CA GLU A 294 -1.84 -33.75 -1.92
C GLU A 294 -1.48 -35.11 -1.31
N LEU A 295 -0.74 -35.09 -0.19
CA LEU A 295 -0.38 -36.27 0.59
C LEU A 295 -0.90 -36.12 2.01
N THR A 296 -1.42 -37.21 2.56
CA THR A 296 -1.91 -37.28 3.95
C THR A 296 -1.33 -38.48 4.69
N GLY A 297 -1.32 -38.42 6.02
CA GLY A 297 -0.99 -39.57 6.87
C GLY A 297 0.44 -40.07 6.68
N GLU A 298 0.64 -41.39 6.61
CA GLU A 298 1.97 -42.01 6.54
C GLU A 298 2.79 -41.56 5.32
N ALA A 299 2.15 -41.31 4.17
CA ALA A 299 2.82 -40.85 2.97
C ALA A 299 3.38 -39.43 3.14
N ALA A 300 2.63 -38.53 3.77
CA ALA A 300 3.09 -37.19 4.08
C ALA A 300 4.23 -37.20 5.12
N ILE A 301 4.09 -38.02 6.18
CA ILE A 301 5.13 -38.17 7.21
C ILE A 301 6.44 -38.65 6.59
N ALA A 302 6.39 -39.68 5.74
CA ALA A 302 7.59 -40.21 5.10
C ALA A 302 8.35 -39.13 4.32
N VAL A 303 7.62 -38.28 3.57
CA VAL A 303 8.22 -37.17 2.83
C VAL A 303 8.83 -36.12 3.76
N LEU A 304 8.13 -35.72 4.82
CA LEU A 304 8.63 -34.75 5.81
C LEU A 304 9.89 -35.27 6.53
N GLU A 305 10.03 -36.58 6.67
CA GLU A 305 11.22 -37.24 7.21
C GLU A 305 12.35 -37.44 6.17
N GLY A 306 12.19 -36.88 4.97
CA GLY A 306 13.21 -36.87 3.91
C GLY A 306 13.12 -38.05 2.94
N ALA A 307 12.02 -38.81 2.93
CA ALA A 307 11.77 -39.74 1.83
C ALA A 307 11.58 -38.95 0.52
N PRO A 308 12.05 -39.50 -0.61
CA PRO A 308 11.82 -38.85 -1.89
C PRO A 308 10.33 -38.75 -2.16
N LEU A 309 9.92 -37.61 -2.73
CA LEU A 309 8.57 -37.42 -3.21
C LEU A 309 8.21 -38.52 -4.21
N PRO A 310 6.99 -39.09 -4.14
CA PRO A 310 6.52 -39.95 -5.21
C PRO A 310 6.62 -39.14 -6.51
N SER A 311 7.23 -39.74 -7.54
CA SER A 311 7.27 -39.09 -8.84
C SER A 311 5.85 -38.78 -9.27
N LEU A 312 5.64 -37.55 -9.73
CA LEU A 312 4.49 -37.15 -10.53
C LEU A 312 4.55 -37.96 -11.83
N GLU A 313 4.17 -39.23 -11.78
CA GLU A 313 3.92 -39.98 -13.01
C GLU A 313 2.82 -39.23 -13.73
N PRO A 314 3.01 -38.84 -15.02
CA PRO A 314 1.94 -38.25 -15.79
C PRO A 314 0.74 -39.16 -15.63
N PRO A 315 -0.47 -38.63 -15.32
CA PRO A 315 -1.63 -39.46 -15.11
C PRO A 315 -1.67 -40.45 -16.25
N GLU A 316 -1.55 -41.76 -15.95
CA GLU A 316 -1.57 -42.79 -16.97
C GLU A 316 -2.76 -42.42 -17.84
N VAL A 317 -2.47 -42.03 -19.08
CA VAL A 317 -3.51 -41.77 -20.06
C VAL A 317 -4.23 -43.10 -20.07
N LEU A 318 -5.38 -43.15 -19.42
CA LEU A 318 -6.26 -44.31 -19.42
C LEU A 318 -6.52 -44.50 -20.90
N GLU A 319 -5.71 -45.37 -21.52
CA GLU A 319 -5.91 -45.84 -22.88
C GLU A 319 -7.36 -46.27 -22.82
N THR A 320 -8.22 -45.53 -23.52
CA THR A 320 -9.64 -45.82 -23.60
C THR A 320 -9.73 -47.29 -23.92
N ALA A 321 -10.02 -48.10 -22.90
CA ALA A 321 -10.03 -49.53 -23.04
C ALA A 321 -11.02 -49.79 -24.17
N ASP A 322 -10.49 -50.37 -25.23
CA ASP A 322 -11.18 -50.72 -26.45
C ASP A 322 -12.52 -51.34 -26.03
N GLN A 323 -13.61 -50.57 -26.15
CA GLN A 323 -14.93 -51.03 -25.74
C GLN A 323 -15.24 -52.25 -26.61
N PRO A 324 -15.35 -53.46 -26.04
CA PRO A 324 -15.70 -54.62 -26.82
C PRO A 324 -17.10 -54.38 -27.40
N GLY A 325 -17.16 -54.37 -28.74
CA GLY A 325 -18.31 -54.07 -29.58
C GLY A 325 -19.68 -54.11 -28.91
N LEU A 326 -20.32 -52.93 -28.84
CA LEU A 326 -21.76 -52.84 -28.70
C LEU A 326 -22.41 -53.54 -29.92
N PRO A 327 -23.30 -54.54 -29.71
CA PRO A 327 -24.02 -55.17 -30.80
C PRO A 327 -25.02 -54.19 -31.41
N GLY A 328 -24.90 -53.98 -32.71
CA GLY A 328 -25.94 -53.59 -33.67
C GLY A 328 -27.03 -52.64 -33.19
N GLY A 329 -26.79 -51.33 -33.35
CA GLY A 329 -27.83 -50.30 -33.23
C GLY A 329 -28.90 -50.46 -34.31
N GLU A 330 -30.15 -50.58 -33.85
CA GLU A 330 -31.36 -50.45 -34.65
C GLU A 330 -31.43 -49.09 -35.37
N ALA A 331 -32.01 -49.13 -36.56
CA ALA A 331 -32.15 -48.01 -37.47
C ALA A 331 -32.98 -46.87 -36.85
N TRP A 332 -32.38 -45.68 -36.81
CA TRP A 332 -33.11 -44.43 -36.64
C TRP A 332 -33.77 -44.04 -37.98
N PRO A 333 -35.03 -43.57 -37.98
CA PRO A 333 -35.71 -43.16 -39.20
C PRO A 333 -35.14 -41.85 -39.76
N ASP A 334 -35.24 -41.76 -41.09
CA ASP A 334 -34.64 -40.79 -41.99
C ASP A 334 -34.78 -39.32 -41.56
N ARG A 335 -33.64 -38.60 -41.59
CA ARG A 335 -33.63 -37.15 -41.70
C ARG A 335 -33.85 -36.74 -43.16
N PRO A 336 -34.80 -35.85 -43.47
CA PRO A 336 -34.94 -35.32 -44.82
C PRO A 336 -33.77 -34.37 -45.15
N ALA A 337 -33.29 -34.48 -46.39
CA ALA A 337 -32.22 -33.67 -46.93
C ALA A 337 -32.60 -32.18 -47.00
N THR A 338 -31.73 -31.31 -46.48
CA THR A 338 -31.77 -29.87 -46.71
C THR A 338 -30.73 -29.48 -47.75
N GLY A 339 -31.20 -28.99 -48.89
CA GLY A 339 -30.41 -28.24 -49.88
C GLY A 339 -30.11 -26.81 -49.40
N PRO A 340 -29.29 -26.05 -50.15
CA PRO A 340 -28.67 -24.84 -49.66
C PRO A 340 -29.54 -23.60 -49.87
N GLY A 341 -29.48 -22.70 -48.89
CA GLY A 341 -29.91 -21.30 -48.99
C GLY A 341 -31.31 -21.06 -48.45
N THR A 342 -31.40 -20.34 -47.32
CA THR A 342 -32.16 -19.08 -47.17
C THR A 342 -32.02 -18.60 -45.71
N GLU A 343 -31.47 -17.38 -45.58
CA GLU A 343 -31.77 -16.31 -44.63
C GLU A 343 -32.41 -16.65 -43.26
N VAL A 344 -31.65 -16.39 -42.19
CA VAL A 344 -32.12 -16.41 -40.80
C VAL A 344 -32.77 -15.07 -40.47
N VAL A 345 -34.09 -15.06 -40.29
CA VAL A 345 -34.83 -13.99 -39.60
C VAL A 345 -35.19 -14.51 -38.21
N LEU A 346 -34.62 -13.89 -37.17
CA LEU A 346 -34.97 -14.16 -35.78
C LEU A 346 -36.28 -13.44 -35.42
N ALA A 347 -37.34 -14.21 -35.15
CA ALA A 347 -38.55 -13.73 -34.50
C ALA A 347 -39.04 -14.74 -33.45
N GLY A 348 -39.07 -14.28 -32.20
CA GLY A 348 -40.07 -14.58 -31.18
C GLY A 348 -40.34 -16.03 -30.78
N LEU A 349 -39.83 -16.42 -29.61
CA LEU A 349 -40.47 -17.44 -28.78
C LEU A 349 -40.89 -16.80 -27.46
N SER A 350 -42.15 -16.40 -27.41
CA SER A 350 -42.93 -16.30 -26.16
C SER A 350 -43.51 -17.69 -25.87
N GLY A 351 -43.42 -18.14 -24.62
CA GLY A 351 -44.24 -19.25 -24.12
C GLY A 351 -43.47 -20.46 -23.61
N ALA A 352 -42.63 -20.28 -22.59
CA ALA A 352 -42.31 -21.35 -21.65
C ALA A 352 -42.86 -20.94 -20.27
N VAL A 353 -43.92 -21.63 -19.84
CA VAL A 353 -44.50 -21.51 -18.50
C VAL A 353 -43.61 -22.33 -17.56
N LEU A 354 -42.83 -21.66 -16.74
CA LEU A 354 -42.12 -22.28 -15.62
C LEU A 354 -43.13 -22.61 -14.52
N ALA A 355 -43.10 -23.85 -14.04
CA ALA A 355 -43.85 -24.26 -12.86
C ALA A 355 -43.33 -23.49 -11.63
N PRO A 356 -44.20 -23.08 -10.68
CA PRO A 356 -43.78 -22.38 -9.48
C PRO A 356 -42.94 -23.31 -8.59
N LEU A 357 -41.78 -22.81 -8.16
CA LEU A 357 -40.95 -23.43 -7.14
C LEU A 357 -41.75 -23.58 -5.83
N PRO A 358 -41.55 -24.66 -5.05
CA PRO A 358 -42.15 -24.79 -3.73
C PRO A 358 -41.67 -23.66 -2.82
N PRO A 359 -42.53 -23.15 -1.91
CA PRO A 359 -42.15 -22.11 -0.98
C PRO A 359 -41.06 -22.62 -0.03
N LEU A 360 -40.01 -21.80 0.14
CA LEU A 360 -38.99 -22.01 1.17
C LEU A 360 -39.68 -22.00 2.55
N PRO A 361 -39.24 -22.86 3.50
CA PRO A 361 -39.80 -22.87 4.84
C PRO A 361 -39.57 -21.50 5.53
N GLU A 362 -40.65 -20.96 6.08
CA GLU A 362 -40.64 -19.72 6.86
C GLU A 362 -39.73 -19.87 8.08
N MET A 363 -38.56 -19.22 8.03
CA MET A 363 -37.78 -18.99 9.25
C MET A 363 -38.48 -17.91 10.07
N SER A 364 -39.13 -18.32 11.16
CA SER A 364 -39.61 -17.39 12.19
C SER A 364 -38.44 -16.60 12.76
N PRO A 365 -38.56 -15.26 12.92
CA PRO A 365 -37.54 -14.48 13.62
C PRO A 365 -37.63 -14.80 15.12
N GLY A 366 -36.81 -15.75 15.56
CA GLY A 366 -36.52 -15.94 16.97
C GLY A 366 -35.78 -14.70 17.47
N ILE A 367 -36.51 -13.81 18.12
CA ILE A 367 -35.94 -12.72 18.91
C ILE A 367 -35.17 -13.36 20.07
N VAL A 368 -33.86 -13.48 19.92
CA VAL A 368 -32.96 -13.70 21.06
C VAL A 368 -32.73 -12.33 21.70
N PRO A 369 -33.09 -12.12 22.98
CA PRO A 369 -32.80 -10.85 23.63
C PRO A 369 -31.28 -10.70 23.76
N LEU A 370 -30.72 -9.66 23.13
CA LEU A 370 -29.38 -9.18 23.41
C LEU A 370 -29.27 -8.84 24.91
N PRO A 371 -28.19 -9.24 25.61
CA PRO A 371 -27.93 -8.69 26.94
C PRO A 371 -27.79 -7.18 26.82
N THR A 372 -28.59 -6.45 27.59
CA THR A 372 -28.51 -4.99 27.67
C THR A 372 -27.22 -4.65 28.43
N ILE A 373 -26.20 -4.21 27.71
CA ILE A 373 -25.02 -3.58 28.33
C ILE A 373 -25.45 -2.15 28.69
N SER A 374 -25.91 -1.97 29.92
CA SER A 374 -26.03 -0.64 30.52
C SER A 374 -24.62 -0.10 30.77
N ALA A 375 -24.26 0.97 30.08
CA ALA A 375 -23.12 1.79 30.47
C ALA A 375 -23.35 2.31 31.90
N PRO A 376 -22.40 2.15 32.85
CA PRO A 376 -22.54 2.77 34.15
C PRO A 376 -22.43 4.29 33.99
N ARG A 377 -23.46 4.99 34.47
CA ARG A 377 -23.35 6.40 34.84
C ARG A 377 -22.23 6.51 35.87
N SER A 378 -21.25 7.35 35.57
CA SER A 378 -20.41 8.02 36.57
C SER A 378 -21.36 8.65 37.59
N ASP A 379 -21.48 8.05 38.76
CA ASP A 379 -21.59 8.70 40.07
C ASP A 379 -21.88 7.63 41.14
N ALA A 380 -21.07 7.62 42.21
CA ALA A 380 -21.12 6.80 43.43
C ALA A 380 -20.37 5.45 43.41
N VAL A 381 -19.16 5.47 43.98
CA VAL A 381 -18.40 4.29 44.45
C VAL A 381 -18.90 3.92 45.86
N PRO A 382 -19.35 2.68 46.13
CA PRO A 382 -19.55 2.20 47.49
C PRO A 382 -18.24 1.65 48.05
N VAL A 383 -17.84 2.15 49.22
CA VAL A 383 -16.75 1.62 50.04
C VAL A 383 -17.21 0.32 50.69
N ILE A 384 -16.56 -0.81 50.36
CA ILE A 384 -16.71 -2.07 51.09
C ILE A 384 -15.56 -2.17 52.10
N ALA A 385 -15.90 -2.21 53.38
CA ALA A 385 -14.96 -2.44 54.47
C ALA A 385 -14.60 -3.94 54.58
N LEU A 386 -13.31 -4.25 54.61
CA LEU A 386 -12.79 -5.58 54.98
C LEU A 386 -12.56 -5.64 56.50
N PRO A 387 -12.83 -6.77 57.18
CA PRO A 387 -12.60 -6.91 58.61
C PRO A 387 -11.11 -7.07 58.93
N GLU A 388 -10.65 -6.38 59.97
CA GLU A 388 -9.31 -6.49 60.55
C GLU A 388 -9.10 -7.88 61.16
N ALA A 389 -8.05 -8.58 60.74
CA ALA A 389 -7.57 -9.80 61.37
C ALA A 389 -6.37 -9.46 62.27
N ASP A 390 -6.55 -9.66 63.58
CA ASP A 390 -5.52 -9.58 64.62
C ASP A 390 -4.42 -10.61 64.36
N LEU A 391 -3.22 -10.14 63.99
CA LEU A 391 -1.99 -10.94 63.97
C LEU A 391 -1.16 -10.64 65.23
N ALA A 392 -1.26 -11.54 66.21
CA ALA A 392 -0.32 -11.61 67.31
C ALA A 392 1.00 -12.29 66.85
N PRO A 393 2.18 -11.82 67.31
CA PRO A 393 3.46 -12.39 66.88
C PRO A 393 3.75 -13.74 67.57
N PRO A 394 4.37 -14.70 66.86
CA PRO A 394 4.75 -15.98 67.46
C PRO A 394 5.98 -15.87 68.36
N ARG A 395 5.97 -16.65 69.45
CA ARG A 395 7.12 -16.88 70.35
C ARG A 395 8.09 -17.91 69.76
N PRO A 396 9.39 -17.85 70.14
CA PRO A 396 10.38 -18.82 69.71
C PRO A 396 10.38 -20.08 70.58
N ASP A 397 11.07 -21.10 70.08
CA ASP A 397 11.49 -22.36 70.72
C ASP A 397 10.54 -23.56 70.63
N THR A 398 10.82 -24.48 69.69
CA THR A 398 11.32 -25.84 69.99
C THR A 398 11.55 -26.64 68.70
N ALA A 399 12.78 -27.12 68.51
CA ALA A 399 13.11 -28.28 67.66
C ALA A 399 12.53 -29.56 68.32
N PRO A 400 12.29 -30.71 67.64
CA PRO A 400 13.33 -31.43 66.87
C PRO A 400 12.84 -32.23 65.64
N GLY A 401 13.80 -32.80 64.88
CA GLY A 401 13.57 -34.01 64.07
C GLY A 401 14.15 -33.96 62.66
N GLY A 402 15.45 -34.17 62.53
CA GLY A 402 16.12 -34.32 61.24
C GLY A 402 15.80 -35.65 60.56
N VAL A 403 15.64 -35.60 59.24
CA VAL A 403 15.85 -36.75 58.35
C VAL A 403 16.81 -36.27 57.26
N ALA A 404 17.96 -36.92 57.19
CA ALA A 404 19.02 -36.62 56.24
C ALA A 404 18.66 -37.16 54.85
N PHE A 405 18.84 -36.33 53.83
CA PHE A 405 19.08 -36.77 52.46
C PHE A 405 20.36 -36.10 51.97
N ASP A 406 21.35 -36.94 51.66
CA ASP A 406 22.64 -36.58 51.09
C ASP A 406 22.50 -36.28 49.59
N GLY A 407 23.19 -35.21 49.18
CA GLY A 407 23.84 -35.06 47.87
C GLY A 407 22.93 -34.84 46.66
N VAL A 408 22.94 -33.63 46.09
CA VAL A 408 23.60 -33.29 44.81
C VAL A 408 23.75 -31.76 44.74
N ASP A 409 24.89 -31.30 44.25
CA ASP A 409 25.29 -29.90 44.09
C ASP A 409 24.31 -29.04 43.25
N ALA A 410 24.00 -27.83 43.74
CA ALA A 410 23.34 -26.77 42.98
C ALA A 410 24.26 -25.53 42.90
N PRO A 411 24.44 -24.89 41.73
CA PRO A 411 25.23 -23.68 41.60
C PRO A 411 24.43 -22.41 41.98
N ALA A 412 25.20 -21.38 42.32
CA ALA A 412 24.82 -20.12 42.93
C ALA A 412 23.73 -19.31 42.19
N LEU A 413 22.75 -18.81 42.94
CA LEU A 413 21.83 -17.74 42.54
C LEU A 413 22.26 -16.40 43.17
N ALA A 414 22.18 -15.36 42.34
CA ALA A 414 22.44 -13.95 42.63
C ALA A 414 21.39 -13.32 43.59
N PRO A 415 21.66 -12.15 44.21
CA PRO A 415 20.79 -11.57 45.23
C PRO A 415 19.55 -10.85 44.66
N PRO A 416 18.46 -10.73 45.45
CA PRO A 416 17.25 -10.04 45.02
C PRO A 416 17.38 -8.50 45.08
N VAL A 417 16.87 -7.84 44.05
CA VAL A 417 16.62 -6.39 44.01
C VAL A 417 15.35 -6.09 44.81
N ALA A 418 15.46 -5.18 45.77
CA ALA A 418 14.34 -4.68 46.56
C ALA A 418 13.50 -3.68 45.74
N MET A 419 12.20 -3.96 45.59
CA MET A 419 11.23 -3.03 45.01
C MET A 419 10.76 -2.04 46.09
N ILE A 420 10.94 -0.74 45.84
CA ILE A 420 10.36 0.35 46.60
C ILE A 420 8.97 0.65 46.02
N VAL A 421 7.92 0.44 46.81
CA VAL A 421 6.56 0.89 46.52
C VAL A 421 6.43 2.32 47.05
N ALA A 422 6.32 3.31 46.14
CA ALA A 422 5.95 4.67 46.48
C ALA A 422 4.49 4.92 46.09
N VAL A 423 3.65 5.12 47.10
CA VAL A 423 2.26 5.55 47.01
C VAL A 423 2.22 7.04 46.65
N LEU A 424 1.60 7.40 45.53
CA LEU A 424 1.27 8.79 45.23
C LEU A 424 -0.20 9.07 45.57
N ALA A 425 -0.39 9.92 46.58
CA ALA A 425 -1.63 10.58 46.88
C ALA A 425 -1.71 11.90 46.10
N GLU A 426 -2.84 12.13 45.43
CA GLU A 426 -3.15 13.35 44.68
C GLU A 426 -3.21 14.58 45.60
N ARG A 427 -2.50 15.65 45.22
CA ARG A 427 -2.76 17.01 45.68
C ARG A 427 -2.71 17.96 44.49
N SER A 428 -3.79 18.71 44.31
CA SER A 428 -3.87 19.88 43.43
C SER A 428 -2.74 20.89 43.71
N PRO A 429 -2.39 21.72 42.71
CA PRO A 429 -1.89 23.05 43.02
C PRO A 429 -2.70 24.16 42.36
N ALA A 430 -2.96 25.17 43.19
CA ALA A 430 -3.32 26.51 42.80
C ALA A 430 -2.17 27.22 42.06
N ARG A 431 -2.55 28.28 41.33
CA ARG A 431 -1.74 29.39 40.80
C ARG A 431 -0.31 29.50 41.39
N ALA A 432 0.70 29.41 40.53
CA ALA A 432 2.02 29.94 40.77
C ALA A 432 2.56 30.67 39.53
N SER A 433 3.22 31.79 39.80
CA SER A 433 3.73 32.81 38.89
C SER A 433 4.88 32.32 38.00
N ALA A 434 5.01 32.95 36.83
CA ALA A 434 6.07 32.71 35.85
C ALA A 434 7.48 32.98 36.42
N PRO A 435 8.49 32.17 36.08
CA PRO A 435 9.89 32.47 36.35
C PRO A 435 10.48 33.46 35.32
N PRO A 436 11.51 34.26 35.69
CA PRO A 436 12.18 35.17 34.75
C PRO A 436 13.13 34.42 33.81
N MET A 437 13.19 34.86 32.56
CA MET A 437 14.13 34.37 31.54
C MET A 437 15.58 34.70 31.88
N PRO A 438 16.55 33.81 31.59
CA PRO A 438 17.97 34.12 31.71
C PRO A 438 18.49 34.94 30.52
N ASP A 439 19.41 35.83 30.87
CA ASP A 439 20.18 36.78 30.07
C ASP A 439 21.02 36.09 28.97
N MET A 440 20.83 36.51 27.71
CA MET A 440 21.69 36.09 26.58
C MET A 440 22.97 36.92 26.57
N ARG A 441 24.09 36.32 26.95
CA ARG A 441 25.43 36.84 26.69
C ARG A 441 26.17 35.97 25.68
N GLU A 442 26.81 36.70 24.76
CA GLU A 442 27.72 36.38 23.65
C GLU A 442 28.39 34.98 23.59
N PRO A 443 28.58 34.42 22.37
CA PRO A 443 29.34 33.19 22.18
C PRO A 443 30.86 33.41 22.26
N PRO A 444 31.64 32.42 22.73
CA PRO A 444 33.09 32.52 22.81
C PRO A 444 33.79 32.24 21.48
N ILE A 445 34.87 32.99 21.27
CA ILE A 445 35.89 32.83 20.23
C ILE A 445 36.72 31.58 20.57
N TYR A 446 36.86 30.64 19.61
CA TYR A 446 37.82 29.53 19.72
C TYR A 446 39.20 29.95 19.19
N PRO A 447 40.30 29.52 19.84
CA PRO A 447 41.66 29.85 19.41
C PRO A 447 42.21 28.86 18.38
N GLU A 448 43.07 29.40 17.52
CA GLU A 448 43.92 28.66 16.60
C GLU A 448 44.91 27.77 17.37
N THR A 449 45.01 26.50 16.96
CA THR A 449 46.16 25.64 17.25
C THR A 449 46.76 25.16 15.94
N GLY A 450 47.88 25.76 15.59
CA GLY A 450 48.82 25.18 14.64
C GLY A 450 49.66 24.12 15.36
N GLU A 451 49.74 22.93 14.77
CA GLU A 451 50.85 22.03 15.02
C GLU A 451 51.34 21.44 13.70
N SER A 452 52.64 21.64 13.53
CA SER A 452 53.51 21.27 12.44
C SER A 452 53.83 19.78 12.51
N LEU A 453 53.58 19.03 11.44
CA LEU A 453 54.31 17.80 11.16
C LEU A 453 54.64 17.71 9.66
N ASP A 454 55.95 17.71 9.40
CA ASP A 454 56.58 17.31 8.14
C ASP A 454 56.08 15.94 7.67
N PRO A 455 56.05 15.73 6.34
CA PRO A 455 56.59 14.48 5.84
C PRO A 455 57.63 14.69 4.73
N MET A 456 58.61 13.80 4.81
CA MET A 456 59.75 13.63 3.95
C MET A 456 59.42 13.60 2.45
N LEU A 457 60.36 14.18 1.70
CA LEU A 457 60.70 13.90 0.31
C LEU A 457 60.64 12.41 -0.04
N LEU A 458 60.05 12.06 -1.20
CA LEU A 458 60.77 11.54 -2.39
C LEU A 458 59.81 11.13 -3.53
N GLY A 459 60.07 11.66 -4.74
CA GLY A 459 59.66 11.12 -6.05
C GLY A 459 58.27 11.56 -6.54
N GLY A 460 58.07 12.38 -7.57
CA GLY A 460 58.86 12.61 -8.77
C GLY A 460 58.14 12.01 -9.98
N GLY A 461 57.19 12.76 -10.56
CA GLY A 461 56.44 12.36 -11.75
C GLY A 461 55.55 13.49 -12.24
N GLY A 462 56.16 14.46 -12.91
CA GLY A 462 55.44 15.59 -13.50
C GLY A 462 54.74 15.21 -14.81
N VAL A 463 53.53 15.73 -15.00
CA VAL A 463 52.98 16.01 -16.34
C VAL A 463 52.39 17.42 -16.30
N VAL A 464 52.99 18.26 -17.14
CA VAL A 464 52.59 19.63 -17.44
C VAL A 464 51.40 19.58 -18.38
N LEU A 465 50.29 20.26 -18.05
CA LEU A 465 49.27 20.64 -19.01
C LEU A 465 49.29 22.15 -19.16
N THR A 466 49.89 22.61 -20.25
CA THR A 466 49.71 23.96 -20.79
C THR A 466 48.36 24.04 -21.49
N SER A 467 47.57 25.04 -21.14
CA SER A 467 46.48 25.55 -21.97
C SER A 467 47.04 26.12 -23.28
N PRO A 468 46.27 26.11 -24.38
CA PRO A 468 46.10 27.39 -25.05
C PRO A 468 44.69 27.65 -25.60
N ASP A 469 44.35 28.94 -25.56
CA ASP A 469 43.30 29.58 -26.35
C ASP A 469 43.63 29.59 -27.86
N ALA A 470 42.55 29.66 -28.65
CA ALA A 470 42.32 30.59 -29.78
C ALA A 470 41.88 29.96 -31.11
N ASP A 471 40.87 30.62 -31.67
CA ASP A 471 40.20 30.48 -32.97
C ASP A 471 41.10 30.19 -34.19
N ALA A 472 40.58 29.40 -35.13
CA ALA A 472 40.34 29.83 -36.53
C ALA A 472 39.85 28.69 -37.43
N THR A 473 38.77 29.01 -38.16
CA THR A 473 38.35 28.56 -39.51
C THR A 473 39.22 27.53 -40.27
N GLY A 474 38.57 26.51 -40.84
CA GLY A 474 39.11 25.78 -42.00
C GLY A 474 38.42 24.44 -42.27
N ALA A 475 37.64 24.38 -43.36
CA ALA A 475 37.11 23.15 -43.92
C ALA A 475 38.23 22.22 -44.41
N ASP A 476 38.15 20.91 -44.18
CA ASP A 476 38.03 19.92 -45.26
C ASP A 476 37.79 18.49 -44.74
N ARG A 477 37.22 17.70 -45.65
CA ARG A 477 36.81 16.29 -45.65
C ARG A 477 37.74 15.27 -44.97
N LEU A 478 37.15 14.43 -44.11
CA LEU A 478 37.35 12.97 -43.97
C LEU A 478 36.04 12.45 -43.31
N GLY A 479 35.22 11.57 -43.87
CA GLY A 479 35.55 10.23 -44.36
C GLY A 479 35.23 9.21 -43.28
N LEU A 480 33.94 8.96 -42.98
CA LEU A 480 33.49 7.85 -42.15
C LEU A 480 32.31 7.15 -42.85
N ASP A 481 32.56 5.89 -43.22
CA ASP A 481 31.61 4.93 -43.76
C ASP A 481 30.54 4.53 -42.72
N PRO A 482 29.27 4.32 -43.12
CA PRO A 482 28.25 3.72 -42.27
C PRO A 482 28.32 2.18 -42.29
N PRO A 483 27.87 1.49 -41.21
CA PRO A 483 27.83 0.04 -41.17
C PRO A 483 26.72 -0.54 -42.05
N VAL A 484 27.08 -1.64 -42.71
CA VAL A 484 26.30 -2.50 -43.60
C VAL A 484 25.09 -3.10 -42.88
N GLY A 485 23.94 -3.10 -43.56
CA GLY A 485 22.68 -3.63 -43.07
C GLY A 485 22.52 -5.15 -43.21
N THR A 486 21.47 -5.65 -42.56
CA THR A 486 20.90 -6.98 -42.80
C THR A 486 19.40 -6.83 -43.05
N ASP A 487 18.99 -7.28 -44.23
CA ASP A 487 17.62 -7.31 -44.77
C ASP A 487 17.02 -8.71 -44.53
N PRO A 488 15.82 -8.86 -43.95
CA PRO A 488 15.14 -10.14 -43.88
C PRO A 488 14.02 -10.21 -44.93
N ALA A 489 14.31 -10.77 -46.10
CA ALA A 489 13.27 -11.21 -47.03
C ALA A 489 13.71 -12.40 -47.90
N ARG A 490 12.82 -13.40 -47.96
CA ARG A 490 12.71 -14.52 -48.92
C ARG A 490 13.54 -15.78 -48.67
N LEU A 491 12.85 -16.81 -48.20
CA LEU A 491 12.82 -18.20 -48.70
C LEU A 491 11.46 -18.75 -48.19
N GLY A 492 10.53 -19.30 -48.96
CA GLY A 492 10.64 -20.13 -50.15
C GLY A 492 10.04 -21.50 -49.81
N ALA A 493 8.78 -21.72 -50.23
CA ALA A 493 7.99 -22.92 -49.96
C ALA A 493 8.42 -24.13 -50.81
N ALA A 494 8.46 -25.31 -50.19
CA ALA A 494 8.22 -26.67 -50.73
C ALA A 494 8.26 -27.61 -49.51
N GLY A 495 7.32 -28.49 -49.18
CA GLY A 495 6.54 -29.40 -50.01
C GLY A 495 7.01 -30.83 -49.71
N GLY A 496 6.33 -31.56 -48.80
CA GLY A 496 6.57 -32.99 -48.57
C GLY A 496 6.01 -33.56 -47.26
N LYS A 497 5.01 -34.43 -47.37
CA LYS A 497 4.45 -35.35 -46.34
C LYS A 497 4.24 -36.72 -47.04
N PRO A 498 3.96 -37.84 -46.36
CA PRO A 498 4.81 -38.67 -45.50
C PRO A 498 4.95 -40.13 -46.02
N GLY A 499 5.83 -40.94 -45.41
CA GLY A 499 5.81 -42.41 -45.45
C GLY A 499 6.47 -42.93 -44.16
N ALA A 500 5.72 -43.55 -43.24
CA ALA A 500 5.36 -44.97 -43.17
C ALA A 500 6.51 -45.88 -42.65
N ARG A 501 6.28 -46.42 -41.44
CA ARG A 501 6.95 -47.53 -40.73
C ARG A 501 7.00 -48.83 -41.58
N PRO A 502 7.81 -49.85 -41.23
CA PRO A 502 7.80 -50.58 -39.94
C PRO A 502 8.81 -50.10 -38.92
#